data_AF-A0A248VME3-F1
#
_entry.id   AF-A0A248VME3-F1
#
_cell.length_a   1.000
_cell.length_b   1.000
_cell.length_c   1.000
_cell.angle_alpha   90.00
_cell.angle_beta   90.00
_cell.angle_gamma   90.00
#
_symmetry.space_group_name_H-M   'P 1'
#
loop_
_entity.id
_entity.type
_entity.pdbx_description
1 polymer ?
#
loop_
_entity_poly.entity_id
_entity_poly.type
_entity_poly.pdbx_seq_one_letter_code
_entity_poly.pdbx_strand_id
1 'polypeptide(L)'
;MTYKLLSPEDLLSITGAKRYSLQAKWFEENFRIKVVCRADGSIVLTQEVFEALLAKRLGLAPKATTPSEVERPLLRSERLRRLEER
;
A
#
# COMPACT_ATOMS: atom_id res chain seq x y z
N MET A 1 16.03 -2.38 -10.95
CA MET A 1 15.20 -2.54 -9.75
C MET A 1 15.60 -3.84 -9.08
N THR A 2 16.22 -3.75 -7.89
CA THR A 2 16.68 -4.93 -7.15
C THR A 2 15.68 -5.22 -6.06
N TYR A 3 14.91 -6.30 -6.18
CA TYR A 3 13.93 -6.70 -5.18
C TYR A 3 14.63 -7.50 -4.07
N LYS A 4 14.87 -6.86 -2.92
CA LYS A 4 15.41 -7.55 -1.74
C LYS A 4 14.28 -8.19 -0.95
N LEU A 5 14.23 -9.53 -0.97
CA LEU A 5 13.34 -10.30 -0.10
C LEU A 5 13.80 -10.19 1.35
N LEU A 6 12.85 -10.11 2.28
CA LEU A 6 13.14 -10.20 3.71
C LEU A 6 13.69 -11.59 4.02
N SER A 7 14.81 -11.62 4.75
CA SER A 7 15.37 -12.87 5.23
C SER A 7 14.53 -13.44 6.38
N PRO A 8 14.66 -14.75 6.68
CA PRO A 8 14.02 -15.33 7.86
C PRO A 8 14.41 -14.65 9.18
N GLU A 9 15.64 -14.13 9.28
CA GLU A 9 16.14 -13.41 10.45
C GLU A 9 15.48 -12.04 10.60
N ASP A 10 15.27 -11.33 9.49
CA ASP A 10 14.52 -10.07 9.48
C ASP A 10 13.07 -10.30 9.93
N LEU A 11 12.42 -11.35 9.38
CA LEU A 11 11.05 -11.71 9.75
C LEU A 11 10.94 -12.09 11.24
N LEU A 12 11.93 -12.80 11.78
CA LEU A 12 11.99 -13.09 13.21
C LEU A 12 12.13 -11.81 14.04
N SER A 13 12.99 -10.88 13.62
CA SER A 13 13.22 -9.62 14.32
C SER A 13 11.99 -8.71 14.30
N ILE A 14 11.25 -8.69 13.19
CA ILE A 14 10.04 -7.88 13.01
C ILE A 14 8.85 -8.46 13.80
N THR A 15 8.62 -9.76 13.66
CA THR A 15 7.41 -10.40 14.20
C THR A 15 7.60 -10.98 15.61
N GLY A 16 8.85 -11.21 16.04
CA GLY A 16 9.19 -11.90 17.28
C GLY A 16 8.92 -13.41 17.25
N ALA A 17 8.46 -13.97 16.12
CA ALA A 17 8.01 -15.36 16.03
C ALA A 17 8.91 -16.20 15.11
N LYS A 18 9.24 -17.43 15.53
CA LYS A 18 10.00 -18.39 14.71
C LYS A 18 9.13 -19.21 13.75
N ARG A 19 7.84 -19.41 14.08
CA ARG A 19 6.93 -20.23 13.26
C ARG A 19 6.29 -19.37 12.17
N TYR A 20 6.36 -19.80 10.91
CA TYR A 20 5.83 -19.03 9.78
C TYR A 20 4.33 -18.75 9.86
N SER A 21 3.53 -19.68 10.42
CA SER A 21 2.10 -19.45 10.64
C SER A 21 1.83 -18.31 11.63
N LEU A 22 2.65 -18.19 12.69
CA LEU A 22 2.55 -17.09 13.64
C LEU A 22 3.03 -15.77 13.02
N GLN A 23 4.07 -15.81 12.20
CA GLN A 23 4.52 -14.63 11.45
C GLN A 23 3.40 -14.12 10.53
N ALA A 24 2.75 -15.01 9.77
CA ALA A 24 1.64 -14.64 8.90
C ALA A 24 0.45 -14.06 9.68
N LYS A 25 0.11 -14.67 10.82
CA LYS A 25 -0.93 -14.16 11.71
C LYS A 25 -0.59 -12.78 12.27
N TRP A 26 0.68 -12.54 12.61
CA TRP A 26 1.14 -11.24 13.08
C TRP A 26 0.89 -10.15 12.02
N PHE A 27 1.14 -10.42 10.74
CA PHE A 27 0.83 -9.46 9.66
C PHE A 27 -0.67 -9.21 9.52
N GLU A 28 -1.51 -10.23 9.68
CA GLU A 28 -2.96 -10.09 9.67
C GLU A 28 -3.47 -9.25 10.86
N GLU A 29 -2.92 -9.44 12.05
CA GLU A 29 -3.28 -8.67 13.24
C GLU A 29 -2.84 -7.20 13.15
N ASN A 30 -1.63 -6.95 12.61
CA ASN A 30 -0.99 -5.64 12.61
C ASN A 30 -1.35 -4.77 11.40
N PHE A 31 -1.53 -5.39 10.24
CA PHE A 31 -1.76 -4.70 8.96
C PHE A 31 -3.10 -5.07 8.32
N ARG A 32 -3.84 -6.06 8.87
CA ARG A 32 -5.09 -6.58 8.28
C ARG A 32 -4.90 -7.09 6.84
N ILE A 33 -3.73 -7.66 6.57
CA ILE A 33 -3.39 -8.27 5.28
C ILE A 33 -3.11 -9.75 5.42
N LYS A 34 -3.50 -10.52 4.41
CA LYS A 34 -3.07 -11.90 4.25
C LYS A 34 -1.80 -11.92 3.40
N VAL A 35 -0.66 -12.23 4.03
CA VAL A 35 0.64 -12.26 3.34
C VAL A 35 0.75 -13.46 2.42
N VAL A 36 1.48 -13.29 1.31
CA VAL A 36 1.78 -14.36 0.36
C VAL A 36 2.87 -15.25 0.94
N CYS A 37 2.63 -16.56 0.93
CA CYS A 37 3.59 -17.56 1.37
C CYS A 37 3.96 -18.49 0.21
N ARG A 38 5.17 -19.04 0.25
CA ARG A 38 5.59 -20.17 -0.60
C ARG A 38 4.89 -21.47 -0.17
N ALA A 39 5.07 -22.52 -0.96
CA ALA A 39 4.56 -23.86 -0.65
C ALA A 39 5.11 -24.45 0.67
N ASP A 40 6.29 -24.02 1.11
CA ASP A 40 6.90 -24.40 2.40
C ASP A 40 6.34 -23.59 3.60
N GLY A 41 5.48 -22.61 3.34
CA GLY A 41 4.90 -21.73 4.34
C GLY A 41 5.74 -20.49 4.65
N SER A 42 6.95 -20.35 4.08
CA SER A 42 7.77 -19.14 4.27
C SER A 42 7.13 -17.91 3.62
N ILE A 43 7.24 -16.76 4.26
CA ILE A 43 6.63 -15.52 3.77
C ILE A 43 7.47 -14.94 2.62
N VAL A 44 6.81 -14.58 1.52
CA VAL A 44 7.41 -13.88 0.40
C VAL A 44 7.03 -12.41 0.48
N LEU A 45 7.88 -11.63 1.14
CA LEU A 45 7.70 -10.19 1.27
C LEU A 45 9.03 -9.49 1.02
N THR A 46 9.01 -8.48 0.17
CA THR A 46 10.17 -7.61 -0.08
C THR A 46 10.26 -6.51 0.97
N GLN A 47 11.48 -6.06 1.25
CA GLN A 47 11.73 -4.98 2.21
C GLN A 47 10.93 -3.69 1.86
N GLU A 48 10.91 -3.29 0.58
CA GLU A 48 10.16 -2.11 0.13
C GLU A 48 8.66 -2.18 0.45
N VAL A 49 8.05 -3.35 0.26
CA VAL A 49 6.62 -3.55 0.55
C VAL A 49 6.37 -3.45 2.05
N PHE A 50 7.25 -4.01 2.87
CA PHE A 50 7.15 -3.89 4.32
C PHE A 50 7.26 -2.43 4.78
N GLU A 51 8.22 -1.68 4.24
CA GLU A 51 8.37 -0.24 4.53
C GLU A 51 7.15 0.56 4.09
N ALA A 52 6.57 0.26 2.92
CA ALA A 52 5.33 0.89 2.46
C ALA A 52 4.12 0.58 3.37
N LEU A 53 4.00 -0.66 3.84
CA LEU A 53 2.96 -1.06 4.81
C LEU A 53 3.14 -0.30 6.13
N LEU A 54 4.38 -0.17 6.60
CA LEU A 54 4.71 0.55 7.82
C LEU A 54 4.42 2.05 7.68
N ALA A 55 4.84 2.67 6.58
CA ALA A 55 4.53 4.06 6.26
C ALA A 55 3.01 4.30 6.24
N LYS A 56 2.23 3.39 5.65
CA LYS A 56 0.76 3.48 5.65
C LYS A 56 0.18 3.39 7.05
N ARG A 57 0.69 2.48 7.89
CA ARG A 57 0.23 2.32 9.28
C ARG A 57 0.56 3.53 10.14
N LEU A 58 1.71 4.16 9.93
CA LEU A 58 2.13 5.37 10.65
C LEU A 58 1.51 6.67 10.08
N GLY A 59 0.74 6.59 8.98
CA GLY A 59 0.21 7.77 8.31
C GLY A 59 1.27 8.61 7.57
N LEU A 60 2.48 8.06 7.39
CA LEU A 60 3.58 8.66 6.64
C LEU A 60 3.57 8.26 5.16
N ALA A 61 2.63 7.40 4.75
CA ALA A 61 2.52 7.01 3.36
C ALA A 61 2.32 8.25 2.50
N PRO A 62 3.14 8.44 1.45
CA PRO A 62 2.93 9.53 0.53
C PRO A 62 1.50 9.43 0.00
N LYS A 63 0.74 10.52 0.11
CA LYS A 63 -0.61 10.61 -0.45
C LYS A 63 -0.47 10.19 -1.91
N ALA A 64 -1.13 9.09 -2.28
CA ALA A 64 -1.06 8.59 -3.65
C ALA A 64 -1.40 9.76 -4.58
N THR A 65 -0.39 10.26 -5.29
CA THR A 65 -0.57 11.25 -6.33
C THR A 65 -1.34 10.53 -7.41
N THR A 66 -2.67 10.58 -7.34
CA THR A 66 -3.51 10.14 -8.44
C THR A 66 -3.03 10.88 -9.68
N PRO A 67 -2.73 10.21 -10.80
CA PRO A 67 -2.63 10.89 -12.08
C PRO A 67 -4.05 11.30 -12.47
N SER A 68 -4.52 12.40 -11.89
CA SER A 68 -5.75 13.08 -12.26
C SER A 68 -5.50 14.58 -12.21
N GLU A 69 -4.43 14.98 -12.88
CA GLU A 69 -4.30 16.32 -13.42
C GLU A 69 -4.90 16.38 -14.84
N VAL A 70 -5.88 15.51 -15.13
CA VAL A 70 -6.86 15.83 -16.16
C VAL A 70 -7.79 16.83 -15.49
N GLU A 71 -7.49 18.12 -15.69
CA GLU A 71 -8.33 19.23 -15.30
C GLU A 71 -9.77 18.89 -15.70
N ARG A 72 -10.69 18.81 -14.74
CA ARG A 72 -12.10 18.57 -15.07
C ARG A 72 -12.51 19.67 -16.07
N PRO A 73 -13.00 19.34 -17.27
CA PRO A 73 -13.42 20.35 -18.20
C PRO A 73 -14.45 21.26 -17.52
N LEU A 74 -14.21 22.56 -17.60
CA LEU A 74 -15.11 23.57 -17.03
C LEU A 74 -16.48 23.42 -17.70
N LEU A 75 -17.45 22.87 -16.97
CA LEU A 75 -18.84 22.84 -17.43
C LEU A 75 -19.34 24.28 -17.49
N ARG A 76 -19.60 24.78 -18.70
CA ARG A 76 -20.19 26.11 -18.90
C ARG A 76 -21.55 26.15 -18.19
N SER A 77 -21.72 27.09 -17.27
CA SER A 77 -23.03 27.25 -16.62
C SER A 77 -24.06 27.73 -17.65
N GLU A 78 -25.25 27.13 -17.65
CA GLU A 78 -26.38 27.55 -18.51
C GLU A 78 -26.76 29.02 -18.31
N ARG A 79 -26.42 29.59 -17.14
CA ARG A 79 -26.59 31.02 -16.85
C ARG A 79 -25.69 31.91 -17.71
N LEU A 80 -24.44 31.51 -17.97
CA LEU A 80 -23.52 32.23 -18.86
C LEU A 80 -23.96 32.14 -20.31
N ARG A 81 -24.46 30.97 -20.73
CA ARG A 81 -25.00 30.76 -22.09
C ARG A 81 -26.14 31.72 -22.41
N ARG A 82 -27.11 31.88 -21.49
CA ARG A 82 -28.28 32.75 -21.71
C ARG A 82 -27.96 34.24 -21.76
N LEU A 83 -26.83 34.68 -21.20
CA LEU A 83 -26.44 36.09 -21.19
C LEU A 83 -25.78 36.55 -22.49
N GLU A 84 -25.25 35.62 -23.29
CA GLU A 84 -24.66 35.92 -24.60
C GLU A 84 -25.67 35.87 -25.75
N GLU A 85 -26.85 35.27 -25.52
CA GLU A 85 -27.94 35.17 -26.50
C GLU A 85 -28.88 36.41 -26.51
N ARG A 86 -28.47 37.51 -25.87
CA ARG A 86 -29.20 38.79 -25.77
C ARG A 86 -28.40 39.94 -26.37
#